data_AF-A0A5R9REE2-F1
#
_entry.id   AF-A0A5R9REE2-F1
#
_cell.length_a   1.000
_cell.length_b   1.000
_cell.length_c   1.000
_cell.angle_alpha   90.00
_cell.angle_beta   90.00
_cell.angle_gamma   90.00
#
_symmetry.space_group_name_H-M   'P 1'
#
loop_
_entity.id
_entity.type
_entity.pdbx_description
1 polymer ?
#
loop_
_entity_poly.entity_id
_entity_poly.type
_entity_poly.pdbx_seq_one_letter_code
_entity_poly.pdbx_strand_id
1 'polypeptide(L)'
;MNKILLALLLALALAACGQPGDLEYNEAVTSAFLRDLQRIDRDMEGLINGDFDTRRTTPSTPPVKNPGDHIVELEKNLNRVQQLQHSEEASKFASSLSHYYELQIGYYQQLKRYVETDDKAQKELLAQDLASAYQTLRALPEQIFAVQKQFLERTSLPH
;
A
#
# COMPACT_ATOMS: atom_id res chain seq x y z
N MET A 1 14.61 2.49 18.78
CA MET A 1 13.53 1.50 18.61
C MET A 1 12.27 2.03 19.26
N ASN A 2 11.24 2.22 18.45
CA ASN A 2 10.13 3.14 18.64
C ASN A 2 9.19 2.75 19.80
N LYS A 3 9.12 3.60 20.82
CA LYS A 3 8.05 3.60 21.83
C LYS A 3 6.65 3.66 21.20
N ILE A 4 6.56 4.22 19.99
CA ILE A 4 5.35 4.29 19.16
C ILE A 4 4.92 2.89 18.67
N LEU A 5 5.87 2.04 18.28
CA LEU A 5 5.59 0.67 17.83
C LEU A 5 5.07 -0.17 19.00
N LEU A 6 5.67 0.01 20.18
CA LEU A 6 5.26 -0.68 21.41
C LEU A 6 3.87 -0.24 21.88
N ALA A 7 3.55 1.04 21.74
CA ALA A 7 2.23 1.58 22.08
C ALA A 7 1.14 1.11 21.11
N LEU A 8 1.46 0.97 19.81
CA LEU A 8 0.55 0.36 18.83
C LEU A 8 0.28 -1.12 19.16
N LEU A 9 1.33 -1.87 19.52
CA LEU A 9 1.20 -3.29 19.88
C LEU A 9 0.41 -3.51 21.19
N LEU A 10 0.48 -2.58 22.15
CA LEU A 10 -0.32 -2.66 23.38
C LEU A 10 -1.80 -2.34 23.16
N ALA A 11 -2.13 -1.40 22.25
CA ALA A 11 -3.51 -1.11 21.89
C ALA A 11 -4.19 -2.29 21.16
N LEU A 12 -3.42 -3.04 20.38
CA LEU A 12 -3.87 -4.29 19.73
C LEU A 12 -4.21 -5.40 20.76
N ALA A 13 -3.54 -5.45 21.91
CA ALA A 13 -3.76 -6.49 22.93
C ALA A 13 -4.99 -6.24 23.83
N LEU A 14 -5.46 -4.98 23.94
CA LEU A 14 -6.60 -4.60 24.78
C LEU A 14 -7.96 -4.61 24.05
N ALA A 15 -7.95 -4.79 22.71
CA ALA A 15 -9.15 -4.86 21.86
C ALA A 15 -9.78 -6.27 21.78
N ALA A 16 -9.34 -7.23 22.60
CA ALA A 16 -9.71 -8.65 22.51
C ALA A 16 -11.16 -9.00 22.94
N CYS A 17 -12.06 -8.01 23.01
CA CYS A 17 -13.51 -8.21 23.17
C CYS A 17 -14.33 -7.74 21.95
N GLY A 18 -13.70 -7.47 20.81
CA GLY A 18 -14.40 -7.27 19.54
C GLY A 18 -14.86 -8.59 18.92
N GLN A 19 -15.77 -8.52 17.94
CA GLN A 19 -16.17 -9.70 17.16
C GLN A 19 -14.91 -10.40 16.60
N PRO A 20 -14.74 -11.72 16.78
CA PRO A 20 -13.51 -12.44 16.40
C PRO A 20 -13.04 -12.19 14.96
N GLY A 21 -13.98 -11.95 14.04
CA GLY A 21 -13.68 -11.69 12.62
C GLY A 21 -13.02 -10.34 12.34
N ASP A 22 -13.23 -9.32 13.16
CA ASP A 22 -12.71 -7.97 12.90
C ASP A 22 -11.23 -7.83 13.26
N LEU A 23 -10.79 -8.51 14.33
CA LEU A 23 -9.38 -8.58 14.68
C LEU A 23 -8.61 -9.36 13.60
N GLU A 24 -9.15 -10.51 13.17
CA GLU A 24 -8.57 -11.31 12.10
C GLU A 24 -8.51 -10.52 10.78
N TYR A 25 -9.58 -9.81 10.43
CA TYR A 25 -9.62 -8.92 9.28
C TYR A 25 -8.51 -7.88 9.35
N ASN A 26 -8.41 -7.17 10.47
CA ASN A 26 -7.43 -6.12 10.69
C ASN A 26 -5.99 -6.64 10.51
N GLU A 27 -5.65 -7.75 11.16
CA GLU A 27 -4.32 -8.36 11.08
C GLU A 27 -3.99 -8.79 9.63
N ALA A 28 -4.97 -9.42 8.97
CA ALA A 28 -4.83 -9.91 7.61
C ALA A 28 -4.51 -8.80 6.60
N VAL A 29 -5.16 -7.64 6.70
CA VAL A 29 -5.03 -6.57 5.69
C VAL A 29 -3.94 -5.55 6.03
N THR A 30 -3.67 -5.31 7.32
CA THR A 30 -2.70 -4.29 7.77
C THR A 30 -1.27 -4.64 7.40
N SER A 31 -0.89 -5.92 7.55
CA SER A 31 0.46 -6.37 7.20
C SER A 31 0.78 -6.18 5.72
N ALA A 32 -0.21 -6.43 4.85
CA ALA A 32 -0.08 -6.18 3.41
C ALA A 32 0.04 -4.68 3.11
N PHE A 33 -0.83 -3.86 3.71
CA PHE A 33 -0.84 -2.42 3.53
C PHE A 33 0.50 -1.77 3.90
N LEU A 34 1.08 -2.13 5.06
CA LEU A 34 2.37 -1.59 5.51
C LEU A 34 3.53 -1.95 4.58
N ARG A 35 3.55 -3.20 4.11
CA ARG A 35 4.58 -3.65 3.16
C ARG A 35 4.47 -2.90 1.84
N ASP A 36 3.25 -2.66 1.36
CA ASP A 36 3.03 -2.03 0.06
C ASP A 36 3.23 -0.49 0.12
N LEU A 37 3.07 0.12 1.30
CA LEU A 37 3.51 1.49 1.59
C LEU A 37 5.04 1.63 1.52
N GLN A 38 5.78 0.72 2.16
CA GLN A 38 7.26 0.76 2.09
C GLN A 38 7.77 0.50 0.67
N ARG A 39 7.05 -0.33 -0.09
CA ARG A 39 7.42 -0.66 -1.46
C ARG A 39 7.32 0.55 -2.37
N ILE A 40 6.20 1.28 -2.33
CA ILE A 40 6.04 2.43 -3.22
C ILE A 40 7.08 3.52 -2.95
N ASP A 41 7.50 3.70 -1.70
CA ASP A 41 8.61 4.60 -1.36
C ASP A 41 9.93 4.18 -2.01
N ARG A 42 10.29 2.89 -1.89
CA ARG A 42 11.51 2.34 -2.50
C ARG A 42 11.48 2.42 -4.02
N ASP A 43 10.33 2.12 -4.63
CA ASP A 43 10.22 2.11 -6.08
C ASP A 43 10.21 3.54 -6.65
N MET A 44 9.67 4.52 -5.93
CA MET A 44 9.82 5.92 -6.30
C MET A 44 11.27 6.39 -6.18
N GLU A 45 11.98 6.00 -5.12
CA GLU A 45 13.42 6.26 -4.99
C GLU A 45 14.21 5.62 -6.14
N GLY A 46 13.90 4.37 -6.49
CA GLY A 46 14.51 3.67 -7.62
C GLY A 46 14.22 4.34 -8.95
N LEU A 47 13.00 4.86 -9.16
CA LEU A 47 12.66 5.66 -10.35
C LEU A 47 13.53 6.92 -10.45
N ILE A 48 13.70 7.65 -9.34
CA ILE A 48 14.55 8.86 -9.30
C ILE A 48 16.02 8.51 -9.60
N ASN A 49 16.49 7.37 -9.10
CA ASN A 49 17.87 6.91 -9.31
C ASN A 49 18.10 6.33 -10.72
N GLY A 50 17.04 6.10 -11.48
CA GLY A 50 17.10 5.51 -12.83
C GLY A 50 17.23 4.00 -12.82
N ASP A 51 16.85 3.32 -11.73
CA ASP A 51 16.90 1.85 -11.63
C ASP A 51 15.94 1.16 -12.61
N PHE A 52 14.93 1.90 -13.07
CA PHE A 52 13.96 1.47 -14.08
C PHE A 52 14.38 1.83 -15.52
N ASP A 53 15.57 2.40 -15.72
CA ASP A 53 16.11 2.67 -17.06
C ASP A 53 16.92 1.48 -17.58
N THR A 54 16.41 0.87 -18.64
CA THR A 54 16.96 -0.33 -19.32
C THR A 54 18.42 -0.20 -19.80
N ARG A 55 18.98 1.02 -19.84
CA ARG A 55 20.36 1.28 -20.28
C ARG A 55 21.39 1.39 -19.14
N ARG A 56 20.97 1.32 -17.88
CA ARG A 56 21.84 1.54 -16.69
C ARG A 56 22.10 0.30 -15.83
N THR A 57 21.71 -0.89 -16.25
CA THR A 57 21.96 -2.12 -15.47
C THR A 57 23.45 -2.47 -15.44
N THR A 58 24.18 -1.85 -14.52
CA THR A 58 25.44 -2.39 -14.01
C THR A 58 25.17 -3.73 -13.34
N PRO A 59 26.04 -4.75 -13.49
CA PRO A 59 25.80 -6.11 -13.02
C PRO A 59 25.72 -6.27 -11.49
N SER A 60 25.91 -5.19 -10.73
CA SER A 60 25.90 -5.14 -9.27
C SER A 60 24.58 -4.68 -8.64
N THR A 61 23.59 -4.22 -9.41
CA THR A 61 22.30 -3.78 -8.85
C THR A 61 21.34 -4.97 -8.79
N PRO A 62 20.79 -5.32 -7.61
CA PRO A 62 19.78 -6.37 -7.53
C PRO A 62 18.61 -6.02 -8.46
N PRO A 63 18.05 -7.00 -9.20
CA PRO A 63 16.99 -6.72 -10.15
C PRO A 63 15.80 -6.10 -9.42
N VAL A 64 15.44 -4.88 -9.81
CA VAL A 64 14.17 -4.30 -9.39
C VAL A 64 13.07 -5.23 -9.90
N LYS A 65 12.16 -5.65 -9.01
CA LYS A 65 11.05 -6.53 -9.39
C LYS A 65 10.26 -5.87 -10.52
N ASN A 66 9.77 -6.69 -11.45
CA ASN A 66 9.00 -6.19 -12.58
C ASN A 66 7.73 -5.50 -12.06
N PRO A 67 7.41 -4.26 -12.49
CA PRO A 67 6.17 -3.59 -12.11
C PRO A 67 4.90 -4.45 -12.32
N GLY A 68 4.92 -5.36 -13.31
CA GLY A 68 3.85 -6.35 -13.53
C GLY A 68 3.62 -7.30 -12.35
N ASP A 69 4.68 -7.75 -11.68
CA ASP A 69 4.55 -8.62 -10.51
C ASP A 69 3.90 -7.87 -9.33
N HIS A 70 4.18 -6.57 -9.21
CA HIS A 70 3.57 -5.72 -8.21
C HIS A 70 2.07 -5.55 -8.45
N ILE A 71 1.64 -5.39 -9.71
CA ILE A 71 0.22 -5.32 -10.05
C ILE A 71 -0.51 -6.59 -9.58
N VAL A 72 0.02 -7.78 -9.89
CA VAL A 72 -0.59 -9.06 -9.49
C VAL A 72 -0.67 -9.20 -7.96
N GLU A 73 0.38 -8.82 -7.23
CA GLU A 73 0.37 -8.84 -5.77
C GLU A 73 -0.67 -7.86 -5.19
N LEU A 74 -0.82 -6.68 -5.78
CA LEU A 74 -1.79 -5.67 -5.35
C LEU A 74 -3.23 -6.08 -5.65
N GLU A 75 -3.50 -6.66 -6.82
CA GLU A 75 -4.81 -7.23 -7.16
C GLU A 75 -5.20 -8.34 -6.17
N LYS A 76 -4.25 -9.18 -5.76
CA LYS A 76 -4.48 -10.17 -4.71
C LYS A 76 -4.83 -9.52 -3.37
N ASN A 77 -4.14 -8.45 -2.99
CA ASN A 77 -4.41 -7.75 -1.73
C ASN A 77 -5.75 -7.00 -1.76
N LEU A 78 -6.09 -6.37 -2.88
CA LEU A 78 -7.40 -5.75 -3.12
C LEU A 78 -8.52 -6.78 -3.01
N ASN A 79 -8.39 -7.90 -3.71
CA ASN A 79 -9.35 -9.00 -3.60
C ASN A 79 -9.48 -9.50 -2.15
N ARG A 80 -8.36 -9.61 -1.43
CA ARG A 80 -8.40 -10.00 -0.01
C ARG A 80 -9.17 -9.00 0.85
N VAL A 81 -8.96 -7.69 0.66
CA VAL A 81 -9.70 -6.64 1.37
C VAL A 81 -11.21 -6.73 1.11
N GLN A 82 -11.59 -6.99 -0.14
CA GLN A 82 -12.99 -7.02 -0.57
C GLN A 82 -13.74 -8.31 -0.19
N GLN A 83 -13.04 -9.44 -0.12
CA GLN A 83 -13.65 -10.76 0.08
C GLN A 83 -13.60 -11.25 1.53
N LEU A 84 -12.68 -10.75 2.36
CA LEU A 84 -12.67 -11.10 3.77
C LEU A 84 -13.92 -10.56 4.46
N GLN A 85 -14.60 -11.44 5.20
CA GLN A 85 -15.72 -11.03 6.05
C GLN A 85 -15.25 -10.05 7.11
N HIS A 86 -16.03 -8.99 7.29
CA HIS A 86 -15.78 -7.92 8.25
C HIS A 86 -17.10 -7.28 8.65
N SER A 87 -17.12 -6.61 9.79
CA SER A 87 -18.31 -5.92 10.31
C SER A 87 -18.66 -4.64 9.53
N GLU A 88 -19.81 -4.07 9.86
CA GLU A 88 -20.21 -2.75 9.37
C GLU A 88 -19.20 -1.68 9.85
N GLU A 89 -18.70 -1.81 11.08
CA GLU A 89 -17.71 -0.93 11.69
C GLU A 89 -16.38 -0.94 10.91
N ALA A 90 -16.00 -2.08 10.36
CA ALA A 90 -14.80 -2.26 9.53
C ALA A 90 -14.98 -1.75 8.09
N SER A 91 -16.22 -1.54 7.63
CA SER A 91 -16.51 -1.26 6.20
C SER A 91 -15.79 -0.01 5.68
N LYS A 92 -15.72 1.06 6.49
CA LYS A 92 -15.00 2.29 6.10
C LYS A 92 -13.50 2.06 5.93
N PHE A 93 -12.91 1.21 6.77
CA PHE A 93 -11.49 0.83 6.66
C PHE A 93 -11.27 0.01 5.39
N ALA A 94 -12.13 -0.98 5.13
CA ALA A 94 -12.11 -1.79 3.92
C ALA A 94 -12.21 -0.96 2.63
N SER A 95 -13.13 0.00 2.58
CA SER A 95 -13.27 0.90 1.43
C SER A 95 -12.04 1.79 1.23
N SER A 96 -11.46 2.31 2.32
CA SER A 96 -10.28 3.17 2.26
C SER A 96 -9.06 2.40 1.75
N LEU A 97 -8.88 1.16 2.20
CA LEU A 97 -7.83 0.26 1.68
C LEU A 97 -8.06 -0.12 0.22
N SER A 98 -9.30 -0.43 -0.17
CA SER A 98 -9.62 -0.78 -1.55
C SER A 98 -9.24 0.35 -2.52
N HIS A 99 -9.66 1.58 -2.18
CA HIS A 99 -9.33 2.75 -2.97
C HIS A 99 -7.81 2.97 -3.08
N TYR A 100 -7.08 2.79 -1.96
CA TYR A 100 -5.63 2.91 -1.95
C TYR A 100 -4.96 1.88 -2.88
N TYR A 101 -5.41 0.62 -2.87
CA TYR A 101 -4.87 -0.41 -3.75
C TYR A 101 -5.20 -0.14 -5.23
N GLU A 102 -6.38 0.35 -5.55
CA GLU A 102 -6.74 0.76 -6.92
C GLU A 102 -5.79 1.85 -7.45
N LEU A 103 -5.51 2.86 -6.62
CA LEU A 103 -4.54 3.92 -6.97
C LEU A 103 -3.12 3.38 -7.13
N GLN A 104 -2.68 2.47 -6.25
CA GLN A 104 -1.37 1.83 -6.39
C GLN A 104 -1.28 1.00 -7.67
N ILE A 105 -2.32 0.24 -8.01
CA ILE A 105 -2.38 -0.51 -9.28
C ILE A 105 -2.22 0.44 -10.46
N GLY A 106 -2.93 1.58 -10.46
CA GLY A 106 -2.77 2.63 -11.47
C GLY A 106 -1.34 3.17 -11.57
N TYR A 107 -0.69 3.43 -10.44
CA TYR A 107 0.72 3.83 -10.38
C TYR A 107 1.63 2.78 -11.03
N TYR A 108 1.51 1.50 -10.66
CA TYR A 108 2.38 0.46 -11.24
C TYR A 108 2.07 0.17 -12.71
N GLN A 109 0.84 0.39 -13.18
CA GLN A 109 0.52 0.37 -14.61
C GLN A 109 1.25 1.49 -15.37
N GLN A 110 1.35 2.69 -14.81
CA GLN A 110 2.14 3.78 -15.40
C GLN A 110 3.64 3.47 -15.36
N LEU A 111 4.13 2.90 -14.26
CA LEU A 111 5.55 2.54 -14.11
C LEU A 111 5.96 1.45 -15.10
N LYS A 112 5.08 0.47 -15.33
CA LYS A 112 5.26 -0.51 -16.39
C LYS A 112 5.40 0.15 -17.76
N ARG A 113 4.50 1.09 -18.10
CA ARG A 113 4.59 1.86 -19.36
C ARG A 113 5.88 2.65 -19.45
N TYR A 114 6.34 3.26 -18.35
CA TYR A 114 7.62 3.97 -18.29
C TYR A 114 8.79 3.04 -18.65
N VAL A 115 8.84 1.85 -18.07
CA VAL A 115 9.89 0.85 -18.34
C VAL A 115 9.86 0.39 -19.81
N GLU A 116 8.67 0.22 -20.37
CA GLU A 116 8.45 -0.27 -21.75
C GLU A 116 8.61 0.80 -22.83
N THR A 117 8.67 2.09 -22.47
CA THR A 117 8.75 3.20 -23.42
C THR A 117 10.20 3.53 -23.78
N ASP A 118 10.56 3.50 -25.07
CA ASP A 118 11.88 3.93 -25.54
C ASP A 118 11.95 5.43 -25.92
N ASP A 119 10.79 6.06 -26.15
CA ASP A 119 10.71 7.48 -26.47
C ASP A 119 11.02 8.35 -25.24
N LYS A 120 12.04 9.20 -25.37
CA LYS A 120 12.54 10.02 -24.25
C LYS A 120 11.51 11.04 -23.77
N ALA A 121 10.80 11.70 -24.67
CA ALA A 121 9.84 12.73 -24.30
C ALA A 121 8.64 12.11 -23.57
N GLN A 122 8.18 10.96 -24.05
CA GLN A 122 7.11 10.20 -23.41
C GLN A 122 7.53 9.62 -22.07
N LYS A 123 8.78 9.14 -21.93
CA LYS A 123 9.33 8.75 -20.61
C LYS A 123 9.31 9.91 -19.62
N GLU A 124 9.68 11.11 -20.03
CA GLU A 124 9.70 12.28 -19.16
C GLU A 124 8.29 12.66 -18.69
N LEU A 125 7.29 12.60 -19.57
CA LEU A 125 5.89 12.79 -19.20
C LEU A 125 5.41 11.72 -18.20
N LEU A 126 5.71 10.45 -18.47
CA LEU A 126 5.37 9.34 -17.57
C LEU A 126 6.03 9.50 -16.19
N ALA A 127 7.27 10.00 -16.13
CA ALA A 127 7.95 10.27 -14.86
C ALA A 127 7.25 11.37 -14.05
N GLN A 128 6.74 12.42 -14.71
CA GLN A 128 5.96 13.47 -14.05
C GLN A 128 4.62 12.94 -13.51
N ASP A 129 3.92 12.14 -14.33
CA ASP A 129 2.66 11.49 -13.92
C ASP A 129 2.88 10.56 -12.72
N LEU A 130 3.96 9.76 -12.75
CA LEU A 130 4.35 8.88 -11.63
C LEU A 130 4.65 9.66 -10.36
N ALA A 131 5.37 10.79 -10.45
CA ALA A 131 5.62 11.65 -9.30
C ALA A 131 4.32 12.22 -8.71
N SER A 132 3.37 12.64 -9.55
CA SER A 132 2.06 13.13 -9.11
C SER A 132 1.22 12.04 -8.44
N ALA A 133 1.18 10.85 -9.05
CA ALA A 133 0.50 9.69 -8.49
C ALA A 133 1.12 9.27 -7.14
N TYR A 134 2.45 9.29 -7.02
CA TYR A 134 3.16 9.04 -5.76
C TYR A 134 2.77 10.04 -4.66
N GLN A 135 2.71 11.34 -4.96
CA GLN A 135 2.29 12.35 -3.98
C GLN A 135 0.87 12.09 -3.49
N THR A 136 -0.04 11.74 -4.40
CA THR A 136 -1.42 11.36 -4.04
C THR A 136 -1.42 10.15 -3.11
N LEU A 137 -0.66 9.10 -3.46
CA LEU A 137 -0.56 7.89 -2.65
C LEU A 137 0.08 8.16 -1.28
N ARG A 138 1.05 9.05 -1.17
CA ARG A 138 1.70 9.39 0.11
C ARG A 138 0.82 10.16 1.08
N ALA A 139 -0.22 10.83 0.60
CA ALA A 139 -1.13 11.62 1.43
C ALA A 139 -2.24 10.79 2.11
N LEU A 140 -2.49 9.56 1.64
CA LEU A 140 -3.58 8.71 2.10
C LEU A 140 -3.31 7.87 3.37
N PRO A 141 -2.08 7.38 3.65
CA PRO A 141 -1.85 6.46 4.75
C PRO A 141 -2.27 6.99 6.12
N GLU A 142 -2.04 8.27 6.41
CA GLU A 142 -2.44 8.87 7.67
C GLU A 142 -3.97 8.80 7.87
N GLN A 143 -4.74 9.08 6.81
CA GLN A 143 -6.20 8.98 6.85
C GLN A 143 -6.67 7.54 7.02
N ILE A 144 -6.00 6.60 6.34
CA ILE A 144 -6.29 5.16 6.46
C ILE A 144 -6.03 4.68 7.89
N PHE A 145 -4.91 5.07 8.50
CA PHE A 145 -4.61 4.74 9.91
C PHE A 145 -5.59 5.37 10.88
N ALA A 146 -6.05 6.60 10.63
CA ALA A 146 -7.08 7.23 11.44
C ALA A 146 -8.41 6.46 11.38
N VAL A 147 -8.82 6.01 10.19
CA VAL A 147 -10.01 5.18 10.01
C VAL A 147 -9.84 3.81 10.67
N GLN A 148 -8.68 3.17 10.52
CA GLN A 148 -8.34 1.90 11.18
C GLN A 148 -8.46 2.04 12.71
N LYS A 149 -7.90 3.11 13.28
CA LYS A 149 -7.97 3.39 14.71
C LYS A 149 -9.42 3.54 15.19
N GLN A 150 -10.23 4.34 14.49
CA GLN A 150 -11.65 4.52 14.85
C GLN A 150 -12.42 3.20 14.82
N PHE A 151 -12.15 2.36 13.84
CA PHE A 151 -12.73 1.02 13.75
C PHE A 151 -12.33 0.16 14.96
N LEU A 152 -11.03 0.08 15.27
CA LEU A 152 -10.53 -0.71 16.42
C LEU A 152 -11.07 -0.19 17.75
N GLU A 153 -11.19 1.12 17.94
CA GLU A 153 -11.76 1.70 19.15
C GLU A 153 -13.24 1.32 19.33
N ARG A 154 -14.02 1.27 18.24
CA ARG A 154 -15.44 0.89 18.28
C ARG A 154 -15.64 -0.59 18.59
N THR A 155 -14.83 -1.47 18.02
CA THR A 155 -14.88 -2.90 18.29
C THR A 155 -14.35 -3.28 19.68
N SER A 156 -13.60 -2.38 20.33
CA SER A 156 -13.10 -2.57 21.69
C SER A 156 -14.12 -2.21 22.78
N LEU A 157 -15.23 -1.55 22.44
CA LEU A 157 -16.24 -1.12 23.42
C LEU A 157 -17.20 -2.29 23.74
N PRO A 158 -17.49 -2.56 25.02
CA PRO A 158 -18.53 -3.52 25.39
C PRO A 158 -19.89 -2.99 24.94
N HIS A 159 -20.56 -3.73 24.06
CA HIS A 159 -21.96 -3.50 23.66
C HIS A 159 -22.94 -4.02 24.72
#